data_AF-X1UC31-F1
#
_entry.id   AF-X1UC31-F1
#
_cell.length_a   1.000
_cell.length_b   1.000
_cell.length_c   1.000
_cell.angle_alpha   90.00
_cell.angle_beta   90.00
_cell.angle_gamma   90.00
#
_symmetry.space_group_name_H-M   'P 1'
#
loop_
_entity.id
_entity.type
_entity.pdbx_description
1 polymer ?
#
loop_
_entity_poly.entity_id
_entity_poly.type
_entity_poly.pdbx_seq_one_letter_code
_entity_poly.pdbx_strand_id
1 'polypeptide(L)'
;YYKALEIANKMAESRERNDQITGITNLINKTCKKRINFIKEKSIQKIGQRDYEKAINELYAAISVAKRMAIPEETNEFFMDLKNTVNKVYLAQIEDVLKEGTDKLALKNYKEAIVIFNRALEMTNKMYLTQEMEEEINKIKGLVYQAELKELVDRGDLSEEIKKYEKEIEKLNKKMDYAKTIDDPNRRFQEMEQIKKSIDEVYHSEIKLLVEQGVQLADSEAFKESFENFERAIKINESIKSPEFKNLIAIKYEYKLKLIEKAILEIKRKSYD
;
A
#
# COMPACT_ATOMS: atom_id res chain seq x y z
N TYR A 1 -45.32 3.47 3.14
CA TYR A 1 -44.88 4.84 3.46
C TYR A 1 -44.51 5.66 2.23
N TYR A 2 -43.73 5.17 1.24
CA TYR A 2 -43.36 5.98 0.06
C TYR A 2 -44.53 6.52 -0.76
N LYS A 3 -45.55 5.70 -1.05
CA LYS A 3 -46.78 6.18 -1.72
C LYS A 3 -47.49 7.28 -0.91
N ALA A 4 -47.48 7.17 0.42
CA ALA A 4 -48.08 8.19 1.30
C ALA A 4 -47.26 9.49 1.28
N LEU A 5 -45.93 9.39 1.25
CA LEU A 5 -45.05 10.56 1.12
C LEU A 5 -45.25 11.26 -0.23
N GLU A 6 -45.37 10.50 -1.32
CA GLU A 6 -45.64 11.03 -2.66
C GLU A 6 -46.98 11.78 -2.71
N ILE A 7 -48.03 11.22 -2.11
CA ILE A 7 -49.34 11.87 -2.01
C ILE A 7 -49.24 13.16 -1.18
N ALA A 8 -48.58 13.11 -0.02
CA ALA A 8 -48.42 14.28 0.85
C ALA A 8 -47.63 15.41 0.15
N ASN A 9 -46.64 15.07 -0.67
CA ASN A 9 -45.88 16.05 -1.46
C ASN A 9 -46.71 16.74 -2.57
N LYS A 10 -47.81 16.13 -3.03
CA LYS A 10 -48.72 16.70 -4.03
C LYS A 10 -49.84 17.57 -3.42
N MET A 11 -49.96 17.62 -2.08
CA MET A 11 -50.93 18.45 -1.40
C MET A 11 -50.59 19.95 -1.55
N ALA A 12 -51.61 20.81 -1.45
CA ALA A 12 -51.40 22.26 -1.39
C ALA A 12 -50.52 22.62 -0.19
N GLU A 13 -49.70 23.67 -0.33
CA GLU A 13 -48.85 24.15 0.77
C GLU A 13 -49.69 24.55 1.98
N SER A 14 -49.47 23.85 3.09
CA SER A 14 -50.16 24.10 4.34
C SER A 14 -49.34 23.58 5.51
N ARG A 15 -49.64 24.05 6.72
CA ARG A 15 -49.05 23.52 7.95
C ARG A 15 -49.33 22.02 8.10
N GLU A 16 -50.56 21.60 7.81
CA GLU A 16 -50.97 20.20 7.88
C GLU A 16 -50.20 19.32 6.91
N ARG A 17 -49.95 19.79 5.67
CA ARG A 17 -49.08 19.10 4.71
C ARG A 17 -47.67 18.90 5.29
N ASN A 18 -47.07 19.95 5.86
CA ASN A 18 -45.71 19.88 6.39
C ASN A 18 -45.61 18.90 7.59
N ASP A 19 -46.62 18.90 8.47
CA ASP A 19 -46.70 17.97 9.60
C ASP A 19 -46.83 16.51 9.11
N GLN A 20 -47.66 16.25 8.08
CA GLN A 20 -47.82 14.92 7.48
C GLN A 20 -46.53 14.44 6.79
N ILE A 21 -45.87 15.29 6.00
CA ILE A 21 -44.59 14.97 5.35
C ILE A 21 -43.54 14.59 6.40
N THR A 22 -43.45 15.37 7.48
CA THR A 22 -42.51 15.14 8.59
C THR A 22 -42.80 13.81 9.28
N GLY A 23 -44.06 13.53 9.61
CA GLY A 23 -44.48 12.28 10.23
C GLY A 23 -44.16 11.04 9.39
N ILE A 24 -44.46 11.10 8.09
CA ILE A 24 -44.18 9.99 7.15
C ILE A 24 -42.67 9.78 6.99
N THR A 25 -41.91 10.87 6.85
CA THR A 25 -40.43 10.86 6.76
C THR A 25 -39.80 10.20 7.98
N ASN A 26 -40.25 10.56 9.19
CA ASN A 26 -39.76 9.97 10.43
C ASN A 26 -40.06 8.47 10.52
N LEU A 27 -41.23 8.02 10.07
CA LEU A 27 -41.59 6.60 10.04
C LEU A 27 -40.75 5.80 9.04
N ILE A 28 -40.49 6.36 7.85
CA ILE A 28 -39.59 5.77 6.85
C ILE A 28 -38.21 5.60 7.47
N ASN A 29 -37.63 6.69 7.99
CA ASN A 29 -36.27 6.71 8.53
C ASN A 29 -36.12 5.75 9.71
N LYS A 30 -37.08 5.72 10.64
CA LYS A 30 -37.08 4.79 11.79
C LYS A 30 -37.13 3.32 11.35
N THR A 31 -37.92 3.01 10.33
CA THR A 31 -38.07 1.64 9.80
C THR A 31 -36.79 1.19 9.10
N CYS A 32 -36.24 2.05 8.23
CA CYS A 32 -34.97 1.79 7.54
C CYS A 32 -33.82 1.62 8.54
N LYS A 33 -33.70 2.51 9.54
CA LYS A 33 -32.67 2.42 10.60
C LYS A 33 -32.67 1.07 11.31
N LYS A 34 -33.84 0.59 11.75
CA LYS A 34 -33.95 -0.72 12.40
C LYS A 34 -33.46 -1.85 11.50
N ARG A 35 -33.83 -1.82 10.22
CA ARG A 35 -33.42 -2.85 9.25
C ARG A 35 -31.92 -2.79 8.95
N ILE A 36 -31.36 -1.58 8.79
CA ILE A 36 -29.93 -1.36 8.58
C ILE A 36 -29.12 -1.93 9.73
N ASN A 37 -29.46 -1.56 10.98
CA ASN A 37 -28.75 -2.03 12.16
C ASN A 37 -28.74 -3.56 12.26
N PHE A 38 -29.91 -4.19 12.06
CA PHE A 38 -30.02 -5.65 12.07
C PHE A 38 -29.12 -6.33 11.03
N ILE A 39 -29.10 -5.82 9.80
CA ILE A 39 -28.26 -6.38 8.73
C ILE A 39 -26.77 -6.14 9.03
N LYS A 40 -26.41 -4.95 9.51
CA LYS A 40 -25.03 -4.58 9.86
C LYS A 40 -24.47 -5.48 10.97
N GLU A 41 -25.22 -5.71 12.05
CA GLU A 41 -24.81 -6.60 13.14
C GLU A 41 -24.55 -8.02 12.64
N LYS A 42 -25.44 -8.54 11.80
CA LYS A 42 -25.28 -9.87 11.19
C LYS A 42 -24.05 -9.94 10.28
N SER A 43 -23.80 -8.90 9.49
CA SER A 43 -22.59 -8.79 8.68
C SER A 43 -21.33 -8.82 9.53
N ILE A 44 -21.30 -8.12 10.67
CA ILE A 44 -20.11 -8.08 11.54
C ILE A 44 -19.78 -9.48 12.09
N GLN A 45 -20.79 -10.26 12.45
CA GLN A 45 -20.59 -11.66 12.89
C GLN A 45 -19.92 -12.51 11.81
N LYS A 46 -20.26 -12.29 10.54
CA LYS A 46 -19.68 -13.00 9.41
C LYS A 46 -18.22 -12.64 9.14
N ILE A 47 -17.81 -11.39 9.41
CA ILE A 47 -16.40 -10.99 9.36
C ILE A 47 -15.60 -11.86 10.34
N GLY A 48 -16.10 -12.05 11.57
CA GLY A 48 -15.46 -12.92 12.57
C GLY A 48 -15.39 -14.39 12.15
N GLN A 49 -16.29 -14.84 11.28
CA GLN A 49 -16.30 -16.19 10.70
C GLN A 49 -15.49 -16.28 9.39
N ARG A 50 -14.86 -15.19 8.95
CA ARG A 50 -14.16 -15.07 7.65
C ARG A 50 -15.06 -15.30 6.44
N ASP A 51 -16.38 -15.16 6.59
CA ASP A 51 -17.35 -15.25 5.49
C ASP A 51 -17.53 -13.86 4.85
N TYR A 52 -16.45 -13.37 4.24
CA TYR A 52 -16.34 -12.00 3.73
C TYR A 52 -17.34 -11.68 2.62
N GLU A 53 -17.55 -12.61 1.68
CA GLU A 53 -18.47 -12.43 0.56
C GLU A 53 -19.91 -12.23 1.07
N LYS A 54 -20.36 -13.06 2.01
CA LYS A 54 -21.70 -12.92 2.56
C LYS A 54 -21.83 -11.69 3.47
N ALA A 55 -20.76 -11.23 4.11
CA ALA A 55 -20.74 -9.96 4.84
C ALA A 55 -20.93 -8.78 3.88
N ILE A 56 -20.14 -8.71 2.80
CA ILE A 56 -20.22 -7.68 1.76
C ILE A 56 -21.61 -7.62 1.13
N ASN A 57 -22.17 -8.78 0.74
CA ASN A 57 -23.50 -8.85 0.14
C ASN A 57 -24.60 -8.33 1.09
N GLU A 58 -24.50 -8.63 2.39
CA GLU A 58 -25.44 -8.09 3.39
C GLU A 58 -25.27 -6.58 3.57
N LEU A 59 -24.04 -6.07 3.58
CA LEU A 59 -23.80 -4.63 3.65
C LEU A 59 -24.33 -3.89 2.43
N TYR A 60 -24.16 -4.40 1.20
CA TYR A 60 -24.76 -3.79 0.02
C TYR A 60 -26.30 -3.82 0.05
N ALA A 61 -26.90 -4.86 0.64
CA ALA A 61 -28.33 -4.88 0.91
C ALA A 61 -28.74 -3.79 1.92
N ALA A 62 -27.96 -3.58 2.99
CA ALA A 62 -28.19 -2.50 3.96
C ALA A 62 -28.02 -1.11 3.31
N ILE A 63 -27.03 -0.94 2.43
CA ILE A 63 -26.81 0.30 1.66
C ILE A 63 -28.03 0.59 0.79
N SER A 64 -28.59 -0.43 0.14
CA SER A 64 -29.82 -0.30 -0.66
C SER A 64 -31.02 0.11 0.19
N VAL A 65 -31.07 -0.26 1.48
CA VAL A 65 -32.08 0.22 2.43
C VAL A 65 -31.81 1.66 2.85
N ALA A 66 -30.55 2.03 3.09
CA ALA A 66 -30.15 3.39 3.44
C ALA A 66 -30.50 4.40 2.34
N LYS A 67 -30.29 4.05 1.06
CA LYS A 67 -30.69 4.86 -0.11
C LYS A 67 -32.20 5.14 -0.20
N ARG A 68 -33.04 4.35 0.48
CA ARG A 68 -34.48 4.56 0.53
C ARG A 68 -34.90 5.49 1.68
N MET A 69 -34.00 5.84 2.59
CA MET A 69 -34.32 6.81 3.63
C MET A 69 -34.70 8.15 3.01
N ALA A 70 -35.59 8.88 3.68
CA ALA A 70 -35.93 10.25 3.30
C ALA A 70 -34.88 11.22 3.91
N ILE A 71 -33.61 10.96 3.59
CA ILE A 71 -32.41 11.72 3.95
C ILE A 71 -31.48 11.66 2.72
N PRO A 72 -30.94 12.79 2.23
CA PRO A 72 -29.97 12.79 1.13
C PRO A 72 -28.76 11.89 1.43
N GLU A 73 -28.21 11.21 0.41
CA GLU A 73 -27.11 10.26 0.59
C GLU A 73 -25.86 10.92 1.20
N GLU A 74 -25.60 12.17 0.84
CA GLU A 74 -24.43 12.96 1.25
C GLU A 74 -24.44 13.31 2.74
N THR A 75 -25.63 13.38 3.35
CA THR A 75 -25.83 13.72 4.77
C THR A 75 -26.35 12.53 5.59
N ASN A 76 -26.57 11.38 4.95
CA ASN A 76 -27.04 10.18 5.63
C ASN A 76 -25.89 9.46 6.34
N GLU A 77 -25.75 9.70 7.64
CA GLU A 77 -24.73 9.06 8.49
C GLU A 77 -24.74 7.53 8.40
N PHE A 78 -25.92 6.89 8.27
CA PHE A 78 -26.02 5.43 8.14
C PHE A 78 -25.43 4.95 6.82
N PHE A 79 -25.61 5.72 5.74
CA PHE A 79 -25.03 5.40 4.44
C PHE A 79 -23.50 5.45 4.50
N MET A 80 -22.94 6.51 5.10
CA MET A 80 -21.49 6.67 5.27
C MET A 80 -20.89 5.60 6.19
N ASP A 81 -21.54 5.30 7.31
CA ASP A 81 -21.15 4.23 8.24
C ASP A 81 -21.15 2.85 7.59
N LEU A 82 -22.13 2.55 6.73
CA LEU A 82 -22.16 1.30 5.96
C LEU A 82 -21.01 1.21 4.95
N LYS A 83 -20.68 2.31 4.24
CA LYS A 83 -19.51 2.35 3.34
C LYS A 83 -18.21 2.07 4.10
N ASN A 84 -18.04 2.69 5.26
CA ASN A 84 -16.89 2.44 6.13
C ASN A 84 -16.85 0.98 6.61
N THR A 85 -18.01 0.40 6.90
CA THR A 85 -18.11 -1.01 7.30
C THR A 85 -17.73 -1.95 6.15
N VAL A 86 -18.11 -1.65 4.90
CA VAL A 86 -17.68 -2.40 3.71
C VAL A 86 -16.16 -2.38 3.58
N ASN A 87 -15.52 -1.21 3.74
CA ASN A 87 -14.07 -1.11 3.72
C ASN A 87 -13.41 -1.99 4.78
N LYS A 88 -13.94 -2.01 6.01
CA LYS A 88 -13.43 -2.90 7.07
C LYS A 88 -13.49 -4.38 6.70
N VAL A 89 -14.54 -4.81 5.98
CA VAL A 89 -14.61 -6.20 5.50
C VAL A 89 -13.50 -6.49 4.48
N TYR A 90 -13.31 -5.60 3.51
CA TYR A 90 -12.26 -5.74 2.52
C TYR A 90 -10.87 -5.72 3.14
N LEU A 91 -10.60 -4.82 4.10
CA LEU A 91 -9.32 -4.76 4.81
C LEU A 91 -9.02 -6.06 5.56
N ALA A 92 -10.01 -6.62 6.27
CA ALA A 92 -9.85 -7.90 6.95
C ALA A 92 -9.59 -9.07 5.97
N GLN A 93 -10.22 -9.04 4.79
CA GLN A 93 -9.98 -10.04 3.75
C GLN A 93 -8.60 -9.87 3.10
N ILE A 94 -8.19 -8.62 2.86
CA ILE A 94 -6.86 -8.27 2.34
C ILE A 94 -5.79 -8.74 3.32
N GLU A 95 -5.96 -8.53 4.62
CA GLU A 95 -4.99 -8.96 5.64
C GLU A 95 -4.72 -10.48 5.58
N ASP A 96 -5.76 -11.29 5.44
CA ASP A 96 -5.63 -12.74 5.26
C ASP A 96 -4.85 -13.10 3.98
N VAL A 97 -5.12 -12.39 2.87
CA VAL A 97 -4.41 -12.56 1.60
C VAL A 97 -2.95 -12.13 1.72
N LEU A 98 -2.67 -11.02 2.41
CA LEU A 98 -1.30 -10.56 2.62
C LEU A 98 -0.50 -11.54 3.45
N LYS A 99 -1.11 -12.14 4.47
CA LYS A 99 -0.48 -13.21 5.24
C LYS A 99 -0.08 -14.40 4.36
N GLU A 100 -0.96 -14.85 3.46
CA GLU A 100 -0.65 -15.90 2.48
C GLU A 100 0.56 -15.50 1.61
N GLY A 101 0.61 -14.26 1.12
CA GLY A 101 1.72 -13.74 0.32
C GLY A 101 3.03 -13.65 1.11
N THR A 102 2.98 -13.23 2.37
CA THR A 102 4.13 -13.20 3.27
C THR A 102 4.66 -14.61 3.58
N ASP A 103 3.79 -15.59 3.74
CA ASP A 103 4.19 -17.00 3.91
C ASP A 103 4.93 -17.51 2.65
N LYS A 104 4.45 -17.15 1.44
CA LYS A 104 5.16 -17.46 0.19
C LYS A 104 6.52 -16.77 0.09
N LEU A 105 6.64 -15.51 0.51
CA LEU A 105 7.92 -14.81 0.57
C LEU A 105 8.92 -15.53 1.49
N ALA A 106 8.47 -15.97 2.67
CA ALA A 106 9.32 -16.67 3.63
C ALA A 106 9.82 -18.01 3.08
N LEU A 107 9.01 -18.68 2.25
CA LEU A 107 9.36 -19.91 1.54
C LEU A 107 10.18 -19.69 0.26
N LYS A 108 10.59 -18.44 -0.04
CA LYS A 108 11.27 -18.03 -1.29
C LYS A 108 10.45 -18.28 -2.57
N ASN A 109 9.13 -18.48 -2.45
CA ASN A 109 8.21 -18.59 -3.58
C ASN A 109 7.81 -17.20 -4.08
N TYR A 110 8.78 -16.41 -4.54
CA TYR A 110 8.58 -14.98 -4.84
C TYR A 110 7.53 -14.72 -5.93
N LYS A 111 7.50 -15.52 -7.01
CA LYS A 111 6.51 -15.40 -8.08
C LYS A 111 5.08 -15.57 -7.58
N GLU A 112 4.84 -16.57 -6.73
CA GLU A 112 3.51 -16.79 -6.12
C GLU A 112 3.15 -15.64 -5.18
N ALA A 113 4.11 -15.15 -4.38
CA ALA A 113 3.89 -14.00 -3.51
C ALA A 113 3.47 -12.74 -4.30
N ILE A 114 4.14 -12.44 -5.43
CA ILE A 114 3.79 -11.32 -6.32
C ILE A 114 2.34 -11.46 -6.83
N VAL A 115 1.92 -12.66 -7.26
CA VAL A 115 0.55 -12.91 -7.70
C VAL A 115 -0.46 -12.67 -6.57
N ILE A 116 -0.17 -13.15 -5.37
CA ILE A 116 -1.04 -12.99 -4.19
C ILE A 116 -1.16 -11.51 -3.79
N PHE A 117 -0.05 -10.76 -3.76
CA PHE A 117 -0.08 -9.35 -3.42
C PHE A 117 -0.81 -8.51 -4.49
N ASN A 118 -0.66 -8.83 -5.77
CA ASN A 118 -1.44 -8.18 -6.83
C ASN A 118 -2.94 -8.49 -6.70
N ARG A 119 -3.32 -9.72 -6.31
CA ARG A 119 -4.72 -10.04 -5.97
C ARG A 119 -5.23 -9.18 -4.81
N ALA A 120 -4.43 -8.95 -3.78
CA ALA A 120 -4.79 -8.03 -2.69
C ALA A 120 -4.99 -6.60 -3.21
N LEU A 121 -4.13 -6.13 -4.12
CA LEU A 121 -4.24 -4.82 -4.75
C LEU A 121 -5.54 -4.70 -5.55
N GLU A 122 -5.92 -5.71 -6.33
CA GLU A 122 -7.19 -5.74 -7.06
C GLU A 122 -8.42 -5.64 -6.15
N MET A 123 -8.34 -6.20 -4.93
CA MET A 123 -9.43 -6.11 -3.96
C MET A 123 -9.64 -4.67 -3.47
N THR A 124 -8.58 -3.86 -3.37
CA THR A 124 -8.69 -2.44 -2.99
C THR A 124 -9.56 -1.64 -3.96
N ASN A 125 -9.60 -2.02 -5.25
CA ASN A 125 -10.45 -1.36 -6.25
C ASN A 125 -11.96 -1.48 -5.95
N LYS A 126 -12.36 -2.40 -5.08
CA LYS A 126 -13.76 -2.60 -4.66
C LYS A 126 -14.13 -1.81 -3.40
N MET A 127 -13.15 -1.16 -2.77
CA MET A 127 -13.34 -0.33 -1.59
C MET A 127 -13.84 1.06 -1.98
N TYR A 128 -14.46 1.74 -1.01
CA TYR A 128 -14.74 3.16 -1.12
C TYR A 128 -13.46 3.95 -0.84
N LEU A 129 -13.23 5.03 -1.61
CA LEU A 129 -12.06 5.88 -1.44
C LEU A 129 -12.00 6.50 -0.03
N THR A 130 -10.96 6.15 0.71
CA THR A 130 -10.62 6.67 2.03
C THR A 130 -9.10 6.76 2.17
N GLN A 131 -8.62 7.58 3.11
CA GLN A 131 -7.19 7.60 3.44
C GLN A 131 -6.66 6.22 3.83
N GLU A 132 -7.44 5.45 4.60
CA GLU A 132 -7.11 4.07 5.00
C GLU A 132 -6.93 3.13 3.79
N MET A 133 -7.73 3.30 2.73
CA MET A 133 -7.56 2.57 1.47
C MET A 133 -6.23 2.93 0.79
N GLU A 134 -5.88 4.22 0.73
CA GLU A 134 -4.62 4.68 0.13
C GLU A 134 -3.40 4.17 0.90
N GLU A 135 -3.46 4.19 2.23
CA GLU A 135 -2.41 3.63 3.10
C GLU A 135 -2.23 2.13 2.85
N GLU A 136 -3.32 1.37 2.76
CA GLU A 136 -3.24 -0.07 2.47
C GLU A 136 -2.70 -0.33 1.05
N ILE A 137 -3.12 0.44 0.04
CA ILE A 137 -2.57 0.35 -1.32
C ILE A 137 -1.04 0.54 -1.31
N ASN A 138 -0.54 1.55 -0.59
CA ASN A 138 0.89 1.83 -0.52
C ASN A 138 1.65 0.70 0.17
N LYS A 139 1.09 0.12 1.23
CA LYS A 139 1.63 -1.06 1.91
C LYS A 139 1.71 -2.27 0.97
N ILE A 140 0.63 -2.57 0.23
CA ILE A 140 0.59 -3.68 -0.72
C ILE A 140 1.61 -3.48 -1.83
N LYS A 141 1.70 -2.28 -2.42
CA LYS A 141 2.72 -1.94 -3.42
C LYS A 141 4.14 -2.12 -2.90
N GLY A 142 4.39 -1.77 -1.64
CA GLY A 142 5.67 -2.03 -0.98
C GLY A 142 6.00 -3.53 -0.92
N LEU A 143 5.02 -4.38 -0.60
CA LEU A 143 5.17 -5.83 -0.56
C LEU A 143 5.40 -6.44 -1.96
N VAL A 144 4.66 -5.97 -2.98
CA VAL A 144 4.88 -6.36 -4.39
C VAL A 144 6.31 -6.02 -4.80
N TYR A 145 6.73 -4.78 -4.60
CA TYR A 145 8.07 -4.32 -4.94
C TYR A 145 9.16 -5.13 -4.23
N GLN A 146 8.97 -5.42 -2.94
CA GLN A 146 9.89 -6.26 -2.19
C GLN A 146 9.99 -7.67 -2.80
N ALA A 147 8.85 -8.27 -3.16
CA ALA A 147 8.82 -9.60 -3.76
C ALA A 147 9.48 -9.64 -5.14
N GLU A 148 9.24 -8.63 -5.97
CA GLU A 148 9.88 -8.46 -7.29
C GLU A 148 11.38 -8.29 -7.17
N LEU A 149 11.85 -7.47 -6.23
CA LEU A 149 13.27 -7.27 -5.97
C LEU A 149 13.93 -8.60 -5.58
N LYS A 150 13.31 -9.34 -4.67
CA LYS A 150 13.81 -10.65 -4.22
C LYS A 150 13.88 -11.66 -5.35
N GLU A 151 12.84 -11.71 -6.18
CA GLU A 151 12.75 -12.59 -7.33
C GLU A 151 13.82 -12.27 -8.40
N LEU A 152 14.07 -10.98 -8.63
CA LEU A 152 15.09 -10.51 -9.57
C LEU A 152 16.49 -10.91 -9.08
N VAL A 153 16.77 -10.77 -7.78
CA VAL A 153 18.04 -11.20 -7.18
C VAL A 153 18.22 -12.71 -7.28
N ASP A 154 17.18 -13.48 -6.95
CA ASP A 154 17.22 -14.95 -6.95
C ASP A 154 17.47 -15.53 -8.36
N ARG A 155 16.91 -14.90 -9.40
CA ARG A 155 17.17 -15.28 -10.81
C ARG A 155 18.60 -14.97 -11.28
N GLY A 156 19.32 -14.08 -10.61
CA GLY A 156 20.63 -13.62 -11.06
C GLY A 156 20.60 -12.63 -12.25
N ASP A 157 19.42 -12.12 -12.63
CA ASP A 157 19.20 -11.19 -13.76
C ASP A 157 19.67 -9.74 -13.46
N LEU A 158 20.62 -9.60 -12.53
CA LEU A 158 20.97 -8.35 -11.85
C LEU A 158 21.98 -7.49 -12.60
N SER A 159 22.81 -8.13 -13.43
CA SER A 159 23.85 -7.41 -14.17
C SER A 159 23.25 -6.40 -15.16
N GLU A 160 22.05 -6.66 -15.66
CA GLU A 160 21.33 -5.72 -16.51
C GLU A 160 20.74 -4.56 -15.71
N GLU A 161 20.20 -4.82 -14.52
CA GLU A 161 19.59 -3.78 -13.69
C GLU A 161 20.62 -2.79 -13.14
N ILE A 162 21.77 -3.30 -12.66
CA ILE A 162 22.90 -2.44 -12.25
C ILE A 162 23.40 -1.59 -13.43
N LYS A 163 23.52 -2.19 -14.62
CA LYS A 163 23.89 -1.44 -15.85
C LYS A 163 22.85 -0.38 -16.22
N LYS A 164 21.55 -0.60 -15.94
CA LYS A 164 20.52 0.42 -16.15
C LYS A 164 20.72 1.61 -15.23
N TYR A 165 21.02 1.38 -13.95
CA TYR A 165 21.33 2.47 -13.00
C TYR A 165 22.57 3.24 -13.44
N GLU A 166 23.66 2.55 -13.81
CA GLU A 166 24.89 3.18 -14.31
C GLU A 166 24.62 4.07 -15.54
N LYS A 167 23.85 3.56 -16.52
CA LYS A 167 23.45 4.32 -17.71
C LYS A 167 22.57 5.52 -17.37
N GLU A 168 21.67 5.40 -16.41
CA GLU A 168 20.79 6.50 -16.02
C GLU A 168 21.57 7.60 -15.28
N ILE A 169 22.48 7.23 -14.38
CA ILE A 169 23.43 8.17 -13.76
C ILE A 169 24.26 8.88 -14.83
N GLU A 170 24.76 8.17 -15.85
CA GLU A 170 25.51 8.78 -16.95
C GLU A 170 24.67 9.84 -17.70
N LYS A 171 23.40 9.53 -18.02
CA LYS A 171 22.49 10.50 -18.66
C LYS A 171 22.22 11.70 -17.77
N LEU A 172 21.99 11.48 -16.48
CA LEU A 172 21.74 12.56 -15.51
C LEU A 172 22.98 13.45 -15.33
N ASN A 173 24.18 12.87 -15.34
CA ASN A 173 25.43 13.63 -15.32
C ASN A 173 25.60 14.48 -16.59
N LYS A 174 25.26 13.96 -17.78
CA LYS A 174 25.24 14.77 -19.02
C LYS A 174 24.23 15.93 -18.93
N LYS A 175 23.04 15.68 -18.37
CA LYS A 175 22.07 16.75 -18.10
C LYS A 175 22.60 17.77 -17.10
N MET A 176 23.32 17.32 -16.06
CA MET A 176 23.97 18.18 -15.08
C MET A 176 25.00 19.10 -15.74
N ASP A 177 25.80 18.57 -16.66
CA ASP A 177 26.79 19.35 -17.40
C ASP A 177 26.14 20.38 -18.31
N TYR A 178 25.03 20.05 -18.96
CA TYR A 178 24.22 21.02 -19.69
C TYR A 178 23.59 22.08 -18.77
N ALA A 179 23.05 21.68 -17.62
CA ALA A 179 22.44 22.62 -16.68
C ALA A 179 23.47 23.66 -16.18
N LYS A 180 24.74 23.27 -16.00
CA LYS A 180 25.82 24.20 -15.62
C LYS A 180 26.04 25.33 -16.64
N THR A 181 25.69 25.14 -17.92
CA THR A 181 25.84 26.15 -18.97
C THR A 181 24.64 27.10 -19.08
N ILE A 182 23.62 26.97 -18.23
CA ILE A 182 22.49 27.89 -18.20
C ILE A 182 22.95 29.25 -17.67
N ASP A 183 22.71 30.32 -18.43
CA ASP A 183 23.12 31.69 -18.08
C ASP A 183 22.37 32.21 -16.84
N ASP A 184 21.05 32.04 -16.81
CA ASP A 184 20.20 32.47 -15.69
C ASP A 184 20.54 31.70 -14.40
N PRO A 185 21.05 32.38 -13.35
CA PRO A 185 21.51 31.70 -12.14
C PRO A 185 20.42 30.98 -11.36
N ASN A 186 19.19 31.51 -11.36
CA ASN A 186 18.07 30.94 -10.61
C ASN A 186 17.57 29.68 -11.30
N ARG A 187 17.38 29.75 -12.62
CA ARG A 187 17.01 28.59 -13.44
C ARG A 187 18.10 27.52 -13.39
N ARG A 188 19.38 27.90 -13.51
CA ARG A 188 20.51 26.99 -13.36
C ARG A 188 20.46 26.24 -12.03
N PHE A 189 20.28 26.96 -10.93
CA PHE A 189 20.18 26.35 -9.61
C PHE A 189 19.01 25.37 -9.51
N GLN A 190 17.81 25.76 -9.95
CA GLN A 190 16.62 24.90 -9.90
C GLN A 190 16.79 23.61 -10.72
N GLU A 191 17.28 23.72 -11.95
CA GLU A 191 17.52 22.57 -12.83
C GLU A 191 18.58 21.63 -12.22
N MET A 192 19.67 22.17 -11.70
CA MET A 192 20.72 21.38 -11.05
C MET A 192 20.20 20.67 -9.79
N GLU A 193 19.39 21.31 -8.96
CA GLU A 193 18.80 20.67 -7.78
C GLU A 193 17.85 19.54 -8.15
N GLN A 194 17.03 19.71 -9.20
CA GLN A 194 16.15 18.64 -9.70
C GLN A 194 16.94 17.44 -10.22
N ILE A 195 18.03 17.69 -10.95
CA ILE A 195 18.89 16.62 -11.46
C ILE A 195 19.61 15.91 -10.30
N LYS A 196 20.11 16.64 -9.29
CA LYS A 196 20.71 16.02 -8.08
C LYS A 196 19.71 15.13 -7.36
N LYS A 197 18.47 15.58 -7.18
CA LYS A 197 17.40 14.78 -6.58
C LYS A 197 17.15 13.49 -7.37
N SER A 198 17.11 13.59 -8.70
CA SER A 198 16.95 12.42 -9.58
C SER A 198 18.14 11.45 -9.49
N ILE A 199 19.37 11.96 -9.36
CA ILE A 199 20.57 11.14 -9.12
C ILE A 199 20.46 10.40 -7.79
N ASP A 200 20.08 11.10 -6.72
CA ASP A 200 19.92 10.51 -5.39
C ASP A 200 18.81 9.44 -5.36
N GLU A 201 17.75 9.61 -6.15
CA GLU A 201 16.69 8.59 -6.32
C GLU A 201 17.19 7.32 -7.03
N VAL A 202 18.03 7.46 -8.06
CA VAL A 202 18.68 6.32 -8.72
C VAL A 202 19.64 5.61 -7.76
N TYR A 203 20.45 6.37 -7.00
CA TYR A 203 21.32 5.80 -5.96
C TYR A 203 20.53 5.07 -4.88
N HIS A 204 19.41 5.61 -4.42
CA HIS A 204 18.53 4.94 -3.47
C HIS A 204 18.05 3.58 -4.02
N SER A 205 17.67 3.54 -5.30
CA SER A 205 17.24 2.29 -5.95
C SER A 205 18.38 1.27 -6.08
N GLU A 206 19.58 1.72 -6.45
CA GLU A 206 20.78 0.86 -6.50
C GLU A 206 21.13 0.30 -5.11
N ILE A 207 21.08 1.12 -4.05
CA ILE A 207 21.34 0.66 -2.68
C ILE A 207 20.35 -0.43 -2.27
N LYS A 208 19.06 -0.31 -2.59
CA LYS A 208 18.08 -1.36 -2.25
C LYS A 208 18.46 -2.70 -2.89
N LEU A 209 18.85 -2.66 -4.15
CA LEU A 209 19.27 -3.85 -4.90
C LEU A 209 20.51 -4.49 -4.26
N LEU A 210 21.54 -3.69 -3.99
CA LEU A 210 22.78 -4.16 -3.38
C LEU A 210 22.56 -4.74 -1.97
N VAL A 211 21.69 -4.12 -1.17
CA VAL A 211 21.35 -4.63 0.17
C VAL A 211 20.63 -5.97 0.08
N GLU A 212 19.65 -6.11 -0.81
CA GLU A 212 18.94 -7.39 -0.99
C GLU A 212 19.89 -8.48 -1.52
N GLN A 213 20.78 -8.15 -2.46
CA GLN A 213 21.85 -9.04 -2.90
C GLN A 213 22.74 -9.47 -1.73
N GLY A 214 23.17 -8.52 -0.90
CA GLY A 214 23.96 -8.78 0.30
C GLY A 214 23.26 -9.77 1.23
N VAL A 215 21.96 -9.57 1.48
CA VAL A 215 21.16 -10.47 2.33
C VAL A 215 21.07 -11.88 1.73
N GLN A 216 20.73 -12.02 0.45
CA GLN A 216 20.57 -13.35 -0.17
C GLN A 216 21.89 -14.12 -0.31
N LEU A 217 22.99 -13.42 -0.59
CA LEU A 217 24.33 -14.01 -0.63
C LEU A 217 24.74 -14.50 0.77
N ALA A 218 24.46 -13.74 1.82
CA ALA A 218 24.71 -14.21 3.20
C ALA A 218 23.85 -15.43 3.55
N ASP A 219 22.56 -15.44 3.16
CA ASP A 219 21.65 -16.58 3.39
C ASP A 219 22.09 -17.85 2.64
N SER A 220 22.89 -17.71 1.58
CA SER A 220 23.54 -18.81 0.83
C SER A 220 24.99 -19.05 1.25
N GLU A 221 25.42 -18.45 2.36
CA GLU A 221 26.77 -18.52 2.94
C GLU A 221 27.90 -17.94 2.06
N ALA A 222 27.56 -17.23 0.98
CA ALA A 222 28.49 -16.45 0.17
C ALA A 222 28.81 -15.10 0.86
N PHE A 223 29.38 -15.17 2.06
CA PHE A 223 29.56 -14.01 2.94
C PHE A 223 30.52 -12.96 2.38
N LYS A 224 31.53 -13.36 1.59
CA LYS A 224 32.49 -12.42 1.02
C LYS A 224 31.79 -11.48 0.03
N GLU A 225 31.11 -12.05 -0.95
CA GLU A 225 30.34 -11.32 -1.96
C GLU A 225 29.19 -10.54 -1.31
N SER A 226 28.56 -11.10 -0.27
CA SER A 226 27.56 -10.40 0.54
C SER A 226 28.09 -9.08 1.11
N PHE A 227 29.25 -9.12 1.77
CA PHE A 227 29.82 -7.94 2.42
C PHE A 227 30.35 -6.91 1.40
N GLU A 228 30.88 -7.36 0.26
CA GLU A 228 31.24 -6.47 -0.85
C GLU A 228 30.02 -5.65 -1.34
N ASN A 229 28.84 -6.27 -1.40
CA ASN A 229 27.60 -5.58 -1.76
C ASN A 229 27.16 -4.55 -0.70
N PHE A 230 27.21 -4.90 0.59
CA PHE A 230 26.91 -3.94 1.67
C PHE A 230 27.88 -2.76 1.68
N GLU A 231 29.17 -3.00 1.46
CA GLU A 231 30.18 -1.96 1.40
C GLU A 231 29.97 -1.02 0.21
N ARG A 232 29.62 -1.56 -0.97
CA ARG A 232 29.23 -0.75 -2.13
C ARG A 232 28.00 0.10 -1.82
N ALA A 233 26.98 -0.48 -1.19
CA ALA A 233 25.78 0.23 -0.77
C ALA A 233 26.09 1.39 0.20
N ILE A 234 27.00 1.18 1.16
CA ILE A 234 27.46 2.24 2.09
C ILE A 234 28.14 3.38 1.33
N LYS A 235 29.06 3.07 0.41
CA LYS A 235 29.77 4.08 -0.41
C LYS A 235 28.81 4.93 -1.25
N ILE A 236 27.78 4.31 -1.83
CA ILE A 236 26.76 5.04 -2.59
C ILE A 236 25.93 5.92 -1.66
N ASN A 237 25.51 5.42 -0.50
CA ASN A 237 24.74 6.20 0.48
C ASN A 237 25.51 7.43 1.02
N GLU A 238 26.85 7.37 1.08
CA GLU A 238 27.68 8.54 1.42
C GLU A 238 27.61 9.64 0.35
N SER A 239 27.38 9.26 -0.91
CA SER A 239 27.27 10.18 -2.06
C SER A 239 25.90 10.88 -2.15
N ILE A 240 24.87 10.33 -1.50
CA ILE A 240 23.53 10.93 -1.44
C ILE A 240 23.54 12.20 -0.58
N LYS A 241 22.99 13.29 -1.13
CA LYS A 241 22.91 14.59 -0.46
C LYS A 241 21.51 14.90 0.06
N SER A 242 20.48 14.48 -0.67
CA SER A 242 19.08 14.66 -0.35
C SER A 242 18.70 13.91 0.94
N PRO A 243 18.26 14.61 2.01
CA PRO A 243 17.89 13.98 3.28
C PRO A 243 16.76 12.96 3.16
N GLU A 244 15.87 13.14 2.19
CA GLU A 244 14.74 12.24 1.90
C GLU A 244 15.17 10.84 1.44
N PHE A 245 16.38 10.69 0.90
CA PHE A 245 16.92 9.40 0.45
C PHE A 245 18.05 8.89 1.35
N LYS A 246 18.79 9.79 2.00
CA LYS A 246 19.96 9.44 2.81
C LYS A 246 19.55 8.63 4.04
N ASN A 247 20.20 7.49 4.26
CA ASN A 247 19.94 6.59 5.40
C ASN A 247 18.50 6.06 5.48
N LEU A 248 17.73 6.11 4.38
CA LEU A 248 16.38 5.55 4.33
C LEU A 248 16.40 4.01 4.34
N ILE A 249 17.52 3.42 3.93
CA ILE A 249 17.75 1.97 3.93
C ILE A 249 18.66 1.61 5.11
N ALA A 250 18.28 0.58 5.85
CA ALA A 250 18.97 0.14 7.07
C ALA A 250 20.25 -0.67 6.79
N ILE A 251 21.12 -0.19 5.89
CA ILE A 251 22.30 -0.91 5.37
C ILE A 251 23.18 -1.45 6.50
N LYS A 252 23.51 -0.59 7.48
CA LYS A 252 24.38 -0.95 8.62
C LYS A 252 23.74 -1.98 9.56
N TYR A 253 22.42 -1.95 9.70
CA TYR A 253 21.69 -2.92 10.52
C TYR A 253 21.75 -4.30 9.89
N GLU A 254 21.40 -4.41 8.60
CA GLU A 254 21.48 -5.66 7.85
C GLU A 254 22.90 -6.22 7.81
N TYR A 255 23.89 -5.37 7.50
CA TYR A 255 25.29 -5.79 7.50
C TYR A 255 25.70 -6.35 8.88
N LYS A 256 25.34 -5.66 9.97
CA LYS A 256 25.63 -6.15 11.33
C LYS A 256 24.96 -7.49 11.62
N LEU A 257 23.69 -7.68 11.22
CA LEU A 257 23.01 -8.96 11.40
C LEU A 257 23.74 -10.09 10.66
N LYS A 258 24.12 -9.87 9.41
CA LYS A 258 24.82 -10.88 8.59
C LYS A 258 26.23 -11.19 9.10
N LEU A 259 26.93 -10.22 9.69
CA LEU A 259 28.19 -10.46 10.41
C LEU A 259 27.98 -11.38 11.63
N ILE A 260 26.91 -11.18 12.39
CA ILE A 260 26.57 -12.03 13.54
C ILE A 260 26.22 -13.45 13.09
N GLU A 261 25.44 -13.59 12.02
CA GLU A 261 25.09 -14.90 11.44
C GLU A 261 26.32 -15.68 10.99
N LYS A 262 27.26 -15.01 10.28
CA LYS A 262 28.56 -15.59 9.89
C LYS A 262 29.32 -16.10 11.12
N ALA A 263 29.48 -15.27 12.15
CA ALA A 263 30.22 -15.63 13.35
C ALA A 263 29.59 -16.82 14.09
N ILE A 264 28.24 -16.87 14.19
CA ILE A 264 27.53 -18.01 14.77
C ILE A 264 27.82 -19.29 13.98
N LEU A 265 27.83 -19.22 12.65
CA LEU A 265 28.09 -20.36 11.78
C LEU A 265 29.53 -20.87 11.93
N GLU A 266 30.51 -19.97 11.96
CA GLU A 266 31.93 -20.26 12.16
C GLU A 266 32.20 -20.93 13.51
N ILE A 267 31.60 -20.39 14.59
CA ILE A 267 31.66 -20.99 15.92
C ILE A 267 31.08 -22.41 15.91
N LYS A 268 29.92 -22.62 15.26
CA LYS A 268 29.31 -23.96 15.12
C LYS A 268 30.20 -24.92 14.35
N ARG A 269 30.89 -24.43 13.31
CA ARG A 269 31.80 -25.21 12.46
C ARG A 269 33.18 -25.43 13.07
N LYS A 270 33.51 -24.74 14.16
CA LYS A 270 34.87 -24.66 14.74
C LYS A 270 35.90 -24.18 13.70
N SER A 271 35.46 -23.40 12.71
CA SER A 271 36.32 -22.74 11.74
C SER A 271 36.49 -21.30 12.21
N TYR A 272 37.62 -20.99 12.83
CA TYR A 272 37.94 -19.65 13.32
C TYR A 272 38.91 -18.99 12.34
N ASP A 273 38.38 -18.50 11.23
CA ASP A 273 39.12 -17.63 10.30
C ASP A 273 38.50 -16.22 10.30
#